data_AF-A0A1E7N6V5-F1
#
_entry.id   AF-A0A1E7N6V5-F1
#
_cell.length_a   1.000
_cell.length_b   1.000
_cell.length_c   1.000
_cell.angle_alpha   90.00
_cell.angle_beta   90.00
_cell.angle_gamma   90.00
#
_symmetry.space_group_name_H-M   'P 1'
#
loop_
_entity.id
_entity.type
_entity.pdbx_description
1 polymer ?
#
loop_
_entity_poly.entity_id
_entity_poly.type
_entity_poly.pdbx_seq_one_letter_code
_entity_poly.pdbx_strand_id
1 'polypeptide(L)'
;MAATATSEAGTVACATVLNRPCITHQVDGDGIVGIAQVNADPTQLTMVQVEVRSQQAWGSPWETVASASAVRVGSVQATTPKVTGPAPHIICATAGPALDASKQVTTCTNPF
;
A
#
# COMPACT_ATOMS: atom_id res chain seq x y z
N MET A 1 -17.56 6.85 -28.44
CA MET A 1 -16.36 7.67 -28.19
C MET A 1 -15.65 7.06 -26.99
N ALA A 2 -14.46 6.50 -27.19
CA ALA A 2 -13.69 5.85 -26.13
C ALA A 2 -13.07 6.94 -25.24
N ALA A 3 -13.36 6.90 -23.94
CA ALA A 3 -12.66 7.72 -22.97
C ALA A 3 -11.23 7.21 -22.88
N THR A 4 -10.28 8.02 -23.33
CA THR A 4 -8.85 7.86 -23.05
C THR A 4 -8.69 7.82 -21.53
N ALA A 5 -8.35 6.65 -20.99
CA ALA A 5 -7.85 6.53 -19.64
C ALA A 5 -6.54 7.31 -19.56
N THR A 6 -6.60 8.51 -18.99
CA THR A 6 -5.39 9.25 -18.61
C THR A 6 -4.78 8.49 -17.44
N SER A 7 -3.83 7.60 -17.73
CA SER A 7 -2.84 7.21 -16.73
C SER A 7 -2.04 8.47 -16.39
N GLU A 8 -2.49 9.22 -15.39
CA GLU A 8 -1.52 9.94 -14.59
C GLU A 8 -0.72 8.86 -13.87
N ALA A 9 0.44 8.53 -14.45
CA ALA A 9 1.57 8.03 -13.70
C ALA A 9 2.03 9.16 -12.77
N GLY A 10 1.14 9.55 -11.84
CA GLY A 10 1.51 10.35 -10.69
C GLY A 10 2.48 9.47 -9.92
N THR A 11 3.77 9.70 -10.12
CA THR A 11 4.79 9.44 -9.12
C THR A 11 4.21 10.01 -7.84
N VAL A 12 3.58 9.16 -7.02
CA VAL A 12 3.00 9.64 -5.78
C VAL A 12 4.18 10.00 -4.92
N ALA A 13 4.42 11.31 -4.85
CA ALA A 13 5.43 11.89 -4.00
C ALA A 13 5.00 11.61 -2.57
N CYS A 14 5.36 10.42 -2.08
CA CYS A 14 5.27 10.08 -0.69
C CYS A 14 5.99 11.18 0.09
N ALA A 15 5.21 12.02 0.77
CA ALA A 15 5.75 13.05 1.63
C ALA A 15 6.82 12.39 2.51
N THR A 16 8.03 12.93 2.44
CA THR A 16 9.32 12.39 2.91
C THR A 16 9.42 12.29 4.44
N VAL A 17 8.41 11.73 5.10
CA VAL A 17 8.46 11.46 6.53
C VAL A 17 9.14 10.12 6.74
N LEU A 18 10.32 10.17 7.35
CA LEU A 18 11.16 9.01 7.58
C LEU A 18 10.40 7.93 8.37
N ASN A 19 10.50 6.67 7.94
CA ASN A 19 9.82 5.52 8.53
C ASN A 19 8.28 5.58 8.54
N ARG A 20 7.65 6.46 7.75
CA ARG A 20 6.20 6.39 7.52
C ARG A 20 5.89 5.81 6.15
N PRO A 21 5.04 4.77 6.07
CA PRO A 21 4.59 4.28 4.79
C PRO A 21 3.70 5.31 4.12
N CYS A 22 3.83 5.42 2.82
CA CYS A 22 2.92 6.14 1.96
C CYS A 22 2.27 5.14 1.02
N ILE A 23 0.97 5.32 0.86
CA ILE A 23 0.08 4.34 0.26
C ILE A 23 -0.54 4.95 -0.97
N THR A 24 -0.57 4.15 -2.03
CA THR A 24 -1.14 4.52 -3.30
C THR A 24 -1.84 3.31 -3.86
N HIS A 25 -2.72 3.53 -4.82
CA HIS A 25 -3.33 2.45 -5.55
C HIS A 25 -3.39 2.80 -7.02
N GLN A 26 -3.22 1.78 -7.85
CA GLN A 26 -3.54 1.86 -9.26
C GLN A 26 -4.88 1.15 -9.48
N VAL A 27 -5.81 1.86 -10.11
CA VAL A 27 -7.03 1.29 -10.66
C VAL A 27 -6.76 1.01 -12.13
N ASP A 28 -6.60 -0.26 -12.50
CA ASP A 28 -6.43 -0.70 -13.88
C ASP A 28 -7.69 -1.45 -14.31
N GLY A 29 -8.65 -0.70 -14.86
CA GLY A 29 -9.95 -1.21 -15.28
C GLY A 29 -10.72 -1.89 -14.15
N ASP A 30 -10.69 -3.23 -14.13
CA ASP A 30 -11.44 -4.09 -13.20
C ASP A 30 -10.70 -4.44 -11.90
N GLY A 31 -9.48 -3.91 -11.69
CA GLY A 31 -8.65 -4.33 -10.55
C GLY A 31 -7.86 -3.23 -9.85
N ILE A 32 -7.55 -3.51 -8.58
CA ILE A 32 -6.82 -2.65 -7.67
C ILE A 32 -5.48 -3.30 -7.34
N VAL A 33 -4.42 -2.49 -7.42
CA VAL A 33 -3.08 -2.85 -6.96
C VAL A 33 -2.71 -1.91 -5.83
N GLY A 34 -2.43 -2.45 -4.65
CA GLY A 34 -1.92 -1.69 -3.51
C GLY A 34 -0.41 -1.51 -3.63
N ILE A 35 0.06 -0.27 -3.54
CA ILE A 35 1.48 0.06 -3.56
C ILE A 35 1.80 0.82 -2.28
N ALA A 36 2.82 0.38 -1.56
CA ALA A 36 3.35 1.10 -0.42
C ALA A 36 4.84 1.34 -0.57
N GLN A 37 5.26 2.55 -0.21
CA GLN A 37 6.66 2.94 -0.16
C GLN A 37 6.98 3.59 1.18
N VAL A 38 8.18 3.36 1.68
CA VAL A 38 8.71 4.05 2.86
C VAL A 38 10.07 4.64 2.53
N ASN A 39 10.28 5.87 2.97
CA ASN A 39 11.60 6.49 2.97
C ASN A 39 12.28 6.24 4.31
N ALA A 40 13.52 5.78 4.27
CA ALA A 40 14.30 5.44 5.45
C ALA A 40 15.75 5.90 5.29
N ASP A 41 16.47 5.94 6.41
CA ASP A 41 17.91 6.16 6.41
C ASP A 41 18.61 5.09 5.55
N PRO A 42 19.59 5.46 4.69
CA PRO A 42 20.24 4.54 3.76
C PRO A 42 21.03 3.41 4.43
N THR A 43 21.26 3.47 5.74
CA THR A 43 21.92 2.41 6.52
C THR A 43 20.94 1.56 7.33
N GLN A 44 19.66 1.96 7.40
CA GLN A 44 18.64 1.25 8.16
C GLN A 44 18.07 0.07 7.36
N LEU A 45 18.05 -1.12 7.97
CA LEU A 45 17.26 -2.24 7.45
C LEU A 45 15.77 -1.95 7.66
N THR A 46 15.04 -1.79 6.56
CA THR A 46 13.66 -1.30 6.55
C THR A 46 12.75 -2.34 5.93
N MET A 47 11.57 -2.50 6.53
CA MET A 47 10.48 -3.32 6.00
C MET A 47 9.36 -2.41 5.54
N VAL A 48 8.68 -2.82 4.48
CA VAL A 48 7.32 -2.39 4.14
C VAL A 48 6.47 -3.61 3.85
N GLN A 49 5.27 -3.63 4.41
CA GLN A 49 4.20 -4.57 4.09
C GLN A 49 3.01 -3.75 3.61
N VAL A 50 2.35 -4.22 2.57
CA VAL A 50 1.12 -3.63 2.04
C VAL A 50 0.06 -4.73 1.94
N GLU A 51 -1.16 -4.37 2.30
CA GLU A 51 -2.31 -5.26 2.34
C GLU A 51 -3.49 -4.55 1.68
N VAL A 52 -4.09 -5.20 0.68
CA VAL A 52 -5.44 -4.85 0.22
C VAL A 52 -6.40 -5.63 1.10
N ARG A 53 -7.34 -4.93 1.71
CA ARG A 53 -8.41 -5.54 2.50
C ARG A 53 -9.76 -5.20 1.88
N SER A 54 -10.66 -6.16 1.90
CA SER A 54 -12.01 -6.00 1.37
C SER A 54 -13.05 -6.27 2.45
N GLN A 55 -14.19 -5.60 2.36
CA GLN A 55 -15.32 -5.83 3.24
C GLN A 55 -16.49 -6.36 2.41
N GLN A 56 -16.84 -7.64 2.61
CA GLN A 56 -17.86 -8.35 1.81
C GLN A 56 -19.28 -7.78 2.01
N ALA A 57 -19.58 -7.26 3.19
CA ALA A 57 -20.84 -6.61 3.52
C ALA A 57 -20.63 -5.50 4.55
N TRP A 58 -21.48 -4.47 4.51
CA TRP A 58 -21.39 -3.36 5.45
C TRP A 58 -21.47 -3.86 6.91
N GLY A 59 -20.45 -3.53 7.70
CA GLY A 59 -20.34 -3.97 9.10
C GLY A 59 -19.63 -5.32 9.29
N SER A 60 -19.28 -6.03 8.23
CA SER A 60 -18.37 -7.20 8.31
C SER A 60 -16.92 -6.75 8.58
N PRO A 61 -16.07 -7.62 9.15
CA PRO A 61 -14.65 -7.31 9.29
C PRO A 61 -13.99 -7.10 7.92
N TRP A 62 -12.94 -6.27 7.90
CA TRP A 62 -12.05 -6.13 6.76
C TRP A 62 -11.13 -7.33 6.69
N GLU A 63 -11.15 -8.06 5.58
CA GLU A 63 -10.33 -9.25 5.37
C GLU A 63 -9.22 -8.96 4.36
N THR A 64 -8.00 -9.39 4.67
CA THR A 64 -6.86 -9.28 3.74
C THR A 64 -7.10 -10.20 2.55
N VAL A 65 -7.27 -9.59 1.37
CA VAL A 65 -7.49 -10.30 0.10
C VAL A 65 -6.24 -10.35 -0.77
N ALA A 66 -5.28 -9.44 -0.54
CA ALA A 66 -3.94 -9.52 -1.11
C ALA A 66 -2.91 -8.86 -0.19
N SER A 67 -1.69 -9.37 -0.18
CA SER A 67 -0.58 -8.77 0.55
C SER A 67 0.74 -8.91 -0.18
N ALA A 68 1.68 -8.02 0.13
CA ALA A 68 3.07 -8.11 -0.29
C ALA A 68 3.95 -7.46 0.77
N SER A 69 5.18 -7.97 0.90
CA SER A 69 6.18 -7.39 1.78
C SER A 69 7.54 -7.33 1.09
N ALA A 70 8.34 -6.35 1.50
CA ALA A 70 9.70 -6.18 1.04
C ALA A 70 10.57 -5.69 2.19
N VAL A 71 11.80 -6.22 2.24
CA VAL A 71 12.81 -5.84 3.23
C VAL A 71 14.10 -5.52 2.51
N ARG A 72 14.65 -4.34 2.76
CA ARG A 72 15.97 -3.93 2.23
C ARG A 72 16.58 -2.83 3.09
N VAL A 73 17.86 -2.60 2.89
CA VAL A 73 18.55 -1.46 3.47
C VAL A 73 18.15 -0.18 2.71
N GLY A 74 17.85 0.88 3.45
CA GLY A 74 17.32 2.14 2.92
C GLY A 74 15.82 2.11 2.59
N SER A 75 15.38 3.05 1.77
CA SER A 75 13.99 3.15 1.31
C SER A 75 13.55 1.88 0.56
N VAL A 76 12.29 1.49 0.73
CA VAL A 76 11.73 0.26 0.14
C VAL A 76 10.31 0.47 -0.35
N GLN A 77 9.93 -0.30 -1.37
CA GLN A 77 8.59 -0.34 -1.93
C GLN A 77 8.11 -1.80 -2.01
N ALA A 78 6.81 -2.02 -1.77
CA ALA A 78 6.13 -3.29 -2.03
C ALA A 78 4.84 -3.03 -2.81
N THR A 79 4.46 -4.02 -3.61
CA THR A 79 3.29 -3.97 -4.49
C THR A 79 2.52 -5.27 -4.37
N THR A 80 1.22 -5.20 -4.09
CA THR A 80 0.37 -6.40 -3.97
C THR A 80 0.07 -7.02 -5.34
N PRO A 81 -0.31 -8.31 -5.36
CA PRO A 81 -1.07 -8.84 -6.49
C PRO A 81 -2.32 -8.00 -6.79
N LYS A 82 -2.79 -8.06 -8.04
CA LYS A 82 -4.03 -7.41 -8.46
C LYS A 82 -5.24 -8.07 -7.82
N VAL A 83 -6.11 -7.27 -7.23
CA VAL A 83 -7.39 -7.69 -6.65
C VAL A 83 -8.52 -7.20 -7.52
N THR A 84 -9.50 -8.06 -7.83
CA THR A 84 -10.68 -7.70 -8.62
C THR A 84 -11.94 -7.99 -7.80
N GLY A 85 -12.93 -7.11 -7.86
CA GLY A 85 -14.23 -7.36 -7.23
C GLY A 85 -14.98 -6.09 -6.83
N PRO A 86 -16.32 -6.16 -6.69
CA PRO A 86 -17.17 -4.99 -6.46
C PRO A 86 -17.26 -4.55 -4.99
N ALA A 87 -16.73 -5.35 -4.07
CA ALA A 87 -16.73 -5.02 -2.66
C ALA A 87 -15.86 -3.78 -2.38
N PRO A 88 -16.16 -2.95 -1.37
CA PRO A 88 -15.30 -1.84 -0.98
C PRO A 88 -13.93 -2.36 -0.54
N HIS A 89 -12.90 -1.56 -0.80
CA HIS A 89 -11.51 -1.88 -0.47
C HIS A 89 -10.86 -0.81 0.40
N ILE A 90 -9.94 -1.23 1.26
CA ILE A 90 -8.94 -0.35 1.88
C ILE A 90 -7.56 -0.92 1.61
N ILE A 91 -6.57 -0.04 1.60
CA ILE A 91 -5.18 -0.47 1.55
C ILE A 91 -4.49 -0.02 2.83
N CYS A 92 -3.93 -0.98 3.54
CA CYS A 92 -3.13 -0.75 4.72
C CYS A 92 -1.66 -1.02 4.40
N ALA A 93 -0.77 -0.19 4.92
CA ALA A 93 0.65 -0.41 4.82
C ALA A 93 1.32 -0.24 6.17
N THR A 94 2.22 -1.16 6.48
CA THR A 94 3.03 -1.16 7.68
C THR A 94 4.49 -1.01 7.28
N ALA A 95 5.19 -0.02 7.82
CA ALA A 95 6.61 0.17 7.51
C ALA A 95 7.40 0.71 8.69
N GLY A 96 8.71 0.47 8.65
CA GLY A 96 9.66 0.94 9.65
C GLY A 96 10.91 0.06 9.71
N PRO A 97 11.73 0.21 10.78
CA PRO A 97 12.89 -0.64 10.98
C PRO A 97 12.48 -2.12 11.07
N ALA A 98 13.07 -2.96 10.23
CA ALA A 98 12.69 -4.38 10.10
C ALA A 98 12.92 -5.17 11.41
N LEU A 99 13.88 -4.71 12.22
CA LEU A 99 14.28 -5.36 13.47
C LEU A 99 13.61 -4.76 14.72
N ASP A 100 12.78 -3.72 14.56
CA ASP A 100 12.13 -3.04 15.68
C ASP A 100 10.64 -2.82 15.38
N ALA A 101 9.84 -3.84 15.69
CA ALA A 101 8.40 -3.83 15.46
C ALA A 101 7.68 -2.68 16.20
N SER A 102 8.24 -2.20 17.32
CA SER A 102 7.67 -1.09 18.08
C SER A 102 7.75 0.25 17.35
N LYS A 103 8.66 0.37 16.37
CA LYS A 103 8.85 1.55 15.52
C LYS A 103 8.17 1.42 14.16
N GLN A 104 7.45 0.34 13.91
CA GLN A 104 6.70 0.17 12.68
C GLN A 104 5.38 0.94 12.76
N VAL A 105 5.09 1.72 11.73
CA VAL A 105 3.88 2.52 11.62
C VAL A 105 2.96 1.87 10.60
N THR A 106 1.70 1.70 10.98
CA THR A 106 0.64 1.30 10.06
C THR A 106 -0.18 2.52 9.64
N THR A 107 -0.47 2.65 8.36
CA THR A 107 -1.41 3.63 7.81
C THR A 107 -2.39 2.89 6.90
N CYS A 108 -3.62 3.39 6.78
CA CYS A 108 -4.58 2.85 5.84
C CYS A 108 -5.24 3.98 5.05
N THR A 109 -5.69 3.70 3.84
CA THR A 109 -6.56 4.59 3.07
C THR A 109 -7.95 4.65 3.70
N ASN A 110 -8.74 5.65 3.30
CA ASN A 110 -10.19 5.55 3.45
C ASN A 110 -10.73 4.41 2.56
N PRO A 111 -11.90 3.84 2.88
CA PRO A 111 -12.61 2.93 1.98
C PRO A 111 -12.91 3.59 0.63
N PHE A 112 -12.77 2.84 -0.45
CA PHE A 112 -13.09 3.25 -1.82
C PHE A 112 -13.71 2.09 -2.62
#